data_AF-A0A9D5C8A5-F1
#
_entry.id   AF-A0A9D5C8A5-F1
#
_cell.length_a   1.000
_cell.length_b   1.000
_cell.length_c   1.000
_cell.angle_alpha   90.00
_cell.angle_beta   90.00
_cell.angle_gamma   90.00
#
_symmetry.space_group_name_H-M   'P 1'
#
loop_
_entity.id
_entity.type
_entity.pdbx_description
1 polymer ?
#
loop_
_entity_poly.entity_id
_entity_poly.type
_entity_poly.pdbx_seq_one_letter_code
_entity_poly.pdbx_strand_id
1 'polypeptide(L)'
;MNSDTDNVRDELDFEFLGNRTGQPYSVQTNVYAHGKGDREQRINLWFDPSVEFHNYTIFWSPYQILVYKNNEAKGIPFPKAQPMGVYSTLWEADDWATRGGLEKIDWSKAPFYAYYKDFDIEGCWVPGPASCTTNMNNWWNAPAYRQLDAVQQRKYQWVRNNHMVYDYCTDKSRYPVTPPECMA
;
A
#
# COMPACT_ATOMS: atom_id res chain seq x y z
N MET A 1 -11.77 9.16 -2.90
CA MET A 1 -12.90 8.34 -2.41
C MET A 1 -13.00 8.58 -0.92
N ASN A 2 -13.95 9.41 -0.48
CA ASN A 2 -14.28 9.52 0.94
C ASN A 2 -15.48 8.62 1.19
N SER A 3 -15.23 7.51 1.85
CA SER A 3 -16.30 6.79 2.53
C SER A 3 -16.61 7.59 3.80
N ASP A 4 -17.88 7.86 4.10
CA ASP A 4 -18.37 8.54 5.33
C ASP A 4 -18.09 7.71 6.61
N THR A 5 -17.02 6.93 6.61
CA THR A 5 -16.60 5.94 7.59
C THR A 5 -15.17 6.21 8.07
N ASP A 6 -14.70 7.46 8.03
CA ASP A 6 -13.34 7.86 8.44
C ASP A 6 -12.94 7.35 9.83
N ASN A 7 -13.90 7.02 10.71
CA ASN A 7 -13.63 6.47 12.04
C ASN A 7 -13.52 4.94 12.11
N VAL A 8 -13.87 4.22 11.04
CA VAL A 8 -13.83 2.74 11.00
C VAL A 8 -13.17 2.20 9.74
N ARG A 9 -12.87 3.02 8.73
CA ARG A 9 -12.33 2.59 7.43
C ARG A 9 -11.04 1.78 7.55
N ASP A 10 -11.01 0.65 6.86
CA ASP A 10 -9.78 -0.06 6.51
C ASP A 10 -9.47 0.20 5.03
N GLU A 11 -8.21 0.46 4.69
CA GLU A 11 -7.78 0.79 3.32
C GLU A 11 -6.30 0.44 3.13
N LEU A 12 -5.96 -0.07 1.95
CA LEU A 12 -4.60 -0.46 1.57
C LEU A 12 -4.26 0.20 0.23
N ASP A 13 -3.27 1.07 0.23
CA ASP A 13 -3.04 1.98 -0.88
C ASP A 13 -1.79 1.64 -1.70
N PHE A 14 -1.96 1.77 -3.02
CA PHE A 14 -0.88 2.07 -3.96
C PHE A 14 -1.24 3.35 -4.69
N GLU A 15 -0.43 4.39 -4.51
CA GLU A 15 -0.62 5.70 -5.14
C GLU A 15 0.62 6.04 -5.96
N PHE A 16 0.46 6.08 -7.28
CA PHE A 16 1.52 6.46 -8.21
C PHE A 16 1.55 7.98 -8.34
N LEU A 17 2.60 8.58 -7.79
CA LEU A 17 2.77 10.02 -7.78
C LEU A 17 3.48 10.42 -9.07
N GLY A 18 2.76 11.17 -9.92
CA GLY A 18 3.27 11.70 -11.18
C GLY A 18 4.49 12.61 -10.99
N ASN A 19 5.21 12.84 -12.08
CA ASN A 19 6.36 13.74 -12.07
C ASN A 19 6.54 14.43 -13.42
N ARG A 20 7.46 15.41 -13.46
CA ARG A 20 7.89 16.07 -14.69
C ARG A 20 8.61 15.08 -15.59
N THR A 21 8.56 15.32 -16.90
CA THR A 21 9.28 14.51 -17.91
C THR A 21 10.75 14.34 -17.53
N GLY A 22 11.23 13.10 -17.51
CA GLY A 22 12.61 12.74 -17.15
C GLY A 22 12.90 12.70 -15.65
N GLN A 23 11.90 12.86 -14.79
CA GLN A 23 12.03 12.67 -13.34
C GLN A 23 11.35 11.36 -12.90
N PRO A 24 11.85 10.68 -11.87
CA PRO A 24 11.34 9.37 -11.47
C PRO A 24 9.91 9.47 -10.92
N TYR A 25 9.10 8.46 -11.20
CA TYR A 25 7.85 8.24 -10.46
C TYR A 25 8.14 7.75 -9.05
N SER A 26 7.33 8.22 -8.11
CA SER A 26 7.30 7.66 -6.75
C SER A 26 6.04 6.83 -6.57
N VAL A 27 6.15 5.73 -5.85
CA VAL A 27 4.99 4.96 -5.38
C VAL A 27 4.85 5.21 -3.90
N GLN A 28 3.68 5.70 -3.48
CA GLN A 28 3.28 5.77 -2.09
C GLN A 28 2.44 4.55 -1.74
N THR A 29 2.71 3.96 -0.60
CA THR A 29 1.84 2.97 0.05
C THR A 29 1.33 3.52 1.36
N ASN A 30 0.11 3.17 1.75
CA ASN A 30 -0.47 3.55 3.03
C ASN A 30 -1.34 2.41 3.57
N VAL A 31 -1.59 2.43 4.87
CA VAL A 31 -2.47 1.46 5.54
C VAL A 31 -3.36 2.23 6.51
N TYR A 32 -4.66 2.21 6.24
CA TYR A 32 -5.70 2.59 7.19
C TYR A 32 -6.19 1.35 7.92
N ALA A 33 -6.26 1.46 9.24
CA ALA A 33 -6.81 0.44 10.12
C ALA A 33 -7.72 1.12 11.15
N HIS A 34 -9.00 0.76 11.18
CA HIS A 34 -10.01 1.38 12.04
C HIS A 34 -10.01 2.92 11.93
N GLY A 35 -10.02 3.43 10.71
CA GLY A 35 -10.05 4.86 10.41
C GLY A 35 -8.71 5.58 10.54
N LYS A 36 -7.72 4.98 11.19
CA LYS A 36 -6.40 5.58 11.35
C LYS A 36 -5.49 5.17 10.22
N GLY A 37 -5.12 6.12 9.35
CA GLY A 37 -4.07 5.99 8.35
C GLY A 37 -2.75 6.58 8.86
N ASP A 38 -2.20 7.51 8.08
CA ASP A 38 -0.94 8.23 8.38
C ASP A 38 0.31 7.32 8.40
N ARG A 39 0.29 6.22 7.63
CA ARG A 39 1.37 5.21 7.55
C ARG A 39 2.05 5.22 6.19
N GLU A 40 2.26 6.41 5.63
CA GLU A 40 2.79 6.54 4.29
C GLU A 40 4.26 6.10 4.23
N GLN A 41 4.57 5.28 3.24
CA GLN A 41 5.94 5.03 2.78
C GLN A 41 6.01 5.41 1.31
N ARG A 42 7.11 6.03 0.88
CA ARG A 42 7.33 6.40 -0.53
C ARG A 42 8.63 5.81 -1.01
N ILE A 43 8.58 5.19 -2.18
CA ILE A 43 9.76 4.67 -2.87
C ILE A 43 9.87 5.28 -4.27
N ASN A 44 11.10 5.49 -4.74
CA ASN A 44 11.36 5.68 -6.16
C ASN A 44 11.59 4.32 -6.82
N LEU A 45 10.93 4.07 -7.94
CA LEU A 45 11.13 2.81 -8.67
C LEU A 45 12.52 2.78 -9.33
N TRP A 46 13.13 1.60 -9.36
CA TRP A 46 14.42 1.34 -10.05
C TRP A 46 14.26 1.04 -11.55
N PHE A 47 13.09 1.33 -12.09
CA PHE A 47 12.70 1.19 -13.49
C PHE A 47 11.71 2.32 -13.83
N ASP A 48 11.51 2.57 -15.13
CA ASP A 48 10.51 3.53 -15.60
C ASP A 48 9.15 2.83 -15.73
N PRO A 49 8.17 3.09 -14.84
CA PRO A 49 6.88 2.41 -14.86
C PRO A 49 6.00 2.84 -16.05
N SER A 50 6.41 3.83 -16.85
CA SER A 50 5.66 4.30 -18.01
C SER A 50 6.02 3.59 -19.32
N VAL A 51 7.11 2.79 -19.32
CA VAL A 51 7.64 2.16 -20.54
C VAL A 51 7.08 0.75 -20.75
N GLU A 52 6.86 -0.01 -19.68
CA GLU A 52 6.34 -1.38 -19.72
C GLU A 52 5.34 -1.64 -18.59
N PHE A 53 4.56 -2.71 -18.72
CA PHE A 53 3.68 -3.17 -17.66
C PHE A 53 4.47 -3.87 -16.55
N HIS A 54 4.15 -3.54 -15.30
CA HIS A 54 4.70 -4.17 -14.11
C HIS A 54 3.58 -4.66 -13.19
N ASN A 55 3.87 -5.70 -12.41
CA ASN A 55 2.90 -6.26 -11.47
C ASN A 55 2.96 -5.51 -10.14
N TYR A 56 1.80 -5.01 -9.71
CA TYR A 56 1.59 -4.43 -8.40
C TYR A 56 0.52 -5.24 -7.69
N THR A 57 0.90 -5.89 -6.59
CA THR A 57 0.05 -6.87 -5.91
C THR A 57 -0.07 -6.52 -4.44
N ILE A 58 -1.29 -6.54 -3.91
CA ILE A 58 -1.55 -6.50 -2.47
C ILE A 58 -1.76 -7.93 -1.99
N PHE A 59 -0.87 -8.40 -1.11
CA PHE A 59 -1.10 -9.63 -0.36
C PHE A 59 -1.71 -9.26 0.99
N TRP A 60 -2.92 -9.78 1.28
CA TRP A 60 -3.62 -9.55 2.53
C TRP A 60 -4.16 -10.87 3.08
N SER A 61 -3.75 -11.20 4.29
CA SER A 61 -4.18 -12.39 5.03
C SER A 61 -4.42 -12.04 6.50
N PRO A 62 -5.00 -12.95 7.31
CA PRO A 62 -5.10 -12.75 8.75
C PRO A 62 -3.75 -12.59 9.47
N TYR A 63 -2.62 -12.88 8.80
CA TYR A 63 -1.28 -12.89 9.40
C TYR A 63 -0.44 -11.66 9.02
N GLN A 64 -0.60 -11.14 7.81
CA GLN A 64 0.15 -10.00 7.30
C GLN A 64 -0.54 -9.31 6.13
N ILE A 65 -0.22 -8.03 5.94
CA ILE A 65 -0.46 -7.25 4.73
C ILE A 65 0.90 -6.90 4.16
N LEU A 66 1.28 -7.47 3.02
CA LEU A 66 2.61 -7.28 2.44
C LEU A 66 3.74 -7.54 3.47
N VAL A 67 4.40 -6.48 3.94
CA VAL A 67 5.47 -6.49 4.96
C VAL A 67 4.97 -6.15 6.37
N TYR A 68 3.72 -5.73 6.51
CA TYR A 68 3.06 -5.33 7.76
C TYR A 68 2.48 -6.56 8.46
N LYS A 69 3.07 -6.94 9.60
CA LYS A 69 2.62 -8.10 10.38
C LYS A 69 1.36 -7.78 11.18
N ASN A 70 0.46 -8.74 11.28
CA ASN A 70 -0.64 -8.67 12.23
C ASN A 70 -0.10 -8.72 13.66
N ASN A 71 -0.21 -7.59 14.37
CA ASN A 71 0.15 -7.43 15.77
C ASN A 71 -1.05 -7.03 16.64
N GLU A 72 -2.28 -7.44 16.29
CA GLU A 72 -3.49 -7.20 17.10
C GLU A 72 -3.30 -7.66 18.56
N ALA A 73 -2.61 -8.78 18.77
CA ALA A 73 -2.31 -9.30 20.11
C ALA A 73 -1.43 -8.36 20.96
N LYS A 74 -0.72 -7.40 20.32
CA LYS A 74 0.05 -6.33 20.96
C LYS A 74 -0.72 -5.00 21.01
N GLY A 75 -2.01 -4.99 20.67
CA GLY A 75 -2.85 -3.80 20.64
C GLY A 75 -2.69 -2.90 19.42
N ILE A 76 -2.02 -3.37 18.36
CA ILE A 76 -1.83 -2.63 17.11
C ILE A 76 -3.00 -2.96 16.16
N PRO A 77 -3.78 -1.97 15.70
CA PRO A 77 -4.88 -2.21 14.75
C PRO A 77 -4.42 -2.86 13.45
N PHE A 78 -5.25 -3.74 12.89
CA PHE A 78 -4.98 -4.46 11.64
C PHE A 78 -6.29 -4.68 10.84
N PRO A 79 -6.32 -4.37 9.54
CA PRO A 79 -7.45 -4.66 8.65
C PRO A 79 -7.76 -6.16 8.60
N LYS A 80 -8.83 -6.60 9.24
CA LYS A 80 -9.19 -8.03 9.35
C LYS A 80 -10.66 -8.32 9.24
N ALA A 81 -11.48 -7.48 9.85
CA ALA A 81 -12.90 -7.75 10.05
C ALA A 81 -13.76 -7.21 8.90
N GLN A 82 -13.29 -6.19 8.18
CA GLN A 82 -14.08 -5.49 7.18
C GLN A 82 -13.72 -6.00 5.78
N PRO A 83 -14.70 -6.50 5.01
CA PRO A 83 -14.51 -6.76 3.59
C PRO A 83 -14.18 -5.45 2.86
N MET A 84 -13.23 -5.49 1.94
CA MET A 84 -12.83 -4.33 1.15
C MET A 84 -13.16 -4.54 -0.33
N GLY A 85 -13.55 -3.46 -1.01
CA GLY A 85 -13.61 -3.40 -2.47
C GLY A 85 -12.25 -3.08 -3.06
N VAL A 86 -12.01 -3.52 -4.29
CA VAL A 86 -10.83 -3.11 -5.07
C VAL A 86 -11.22 -1.93 -5.94
N TYR A 87 -10.44 -0.86 -5.87
CA TYR A 87 -10.68 0.36 -6.62
C TYR A 87 -9.43 0.77 -7.38
N SER A 88 -9.63 1.45 -8.51
CA SER A 88 -8.56 2.11 -9.23
C SER A 88 -9.11 3.41 -9.81
N THR A 89 -8.35 4.49 -9.63
CA THR A 89 -8.73 5.83 -10.09
C THR A 89 -7.51 6.56 -10.61
N LEU A 90 -7.72 7.39 -11.64
CA LEU A 90 -6.79 8.41 -12.10
C LEU A 90 -7.42 9.75 -11.79
N TRP A 91 -6.75 10.56 -10.96
CA TRP A 91 -7.28 11.83 -10.47
C TRP A 91 -6.15 12.81 -10.18
N GLU A 92 -6.51 14.08 -10.01
CA GLU A 92 -5.58 15.20 -9.79
C GLU A 92 -5.40 15.47 -8.29
N ALA A 93 -4.15 15.68 -7.86
CA ALA A 93 -3.77 15.79 -6.45
C ALA A 93 -2.62 16.81 -6.23
N ASP A 94 -2.76 17.99 -6.84
CA ASP A 94 -1.77 19.06 -6.94
C ASP A 94 -1.26 19.55 -5.59
N ASP A 95 -2.06 19.44 -4.53
CA ASP A 95 -1.70 19.97 -3.22
C ASP A 95 -0.63 19.14 -2.52
N TRP A 96 -0.34 17.93 -2.98
CA TRP A 96 0.63 17.06 -2.30
C TRP A 96 1.38 16.06 -3.18
N ALA A 97 0.88 15.69 -4.37
CA ALA A 97 1.40 14.56 -5.15
C ALA A 97 2.85 14.79 -5.63
N THR A 98 3.12 15.89 -6.32
CA THR A 98 4.44 16.12 -6.94
C THR A 98 5.26 17.11 -6.12
N ARG A 99 6.43 16.66 -5.62
CA ARG A 99 7.32 17.46 -4.75
C ARG A 99 6.60 18.10 -3.55
N GLY A 100 5.69 17.36 -2.93
CA GLY A 100 4.89 17.86 -1.81
C GLY A 100 3.92 18.98 -2.19
N GLY A 101 3.47 18.99 -3.46
CA GLY A 101 2.50 19.95 -3.99
C GLY A 101 3.08 21.22 -4.61
N LEU A 102 4.41 21.31 -4.73
CA LEU A 102 5.09 22.45 -5.35
C LEU A 102 4.95 22.47 -6.87
N GLU A 103 4.83 21.30 -7.50
CA GLU A 103 4.63 21.19 -8.95
C GLU A 103 3.17 20.86 -9.21
N LYS A 104 2.53 21.68 -10.03
CA LYS A 104 1.11 21.59 -10.38
C LYS A 104 0.94 20.90 -11.72
N ILE A 105 -0.21 20.28 -11.93
CA ILE A 105 -0.55 19.62 -13.18
C ILE A 105 -0.59 20.65 -14.33
N ASP A 106 0.01 20.27 -15.46
CA ASP A 106 -0.06 21.06 -16.68
C ASP A 106 -1.14 20.49 -17.59
N TRP A 107 -2.35 21.07 -17.51
CA TRP A 107 -3.50 20.61 -18.28
C TRP A 107 -3.34 20.76 -19.80
N SER A 108 -2.37 21.54 -20.29
CA SER A 108 -2.07 21.58 -21.72
C SER A 108 -1.50 20.26 -22.25
N LYS A 109 -1.02 19.39 -21.36
CA LYS A 109 -0.52 18.03 -21.67
C LYS A 109 -1.59 16.95 -21.58
N ALA A 110 -2.83 17.31 -21.27
CA ALA A 110 -3.94 16.37 -21.28
C ALA A 110 -4.22 15.83 -22.70
N PRO A 111 -4.78 14.61 -22.83
CA PRO A 111 -5.20 13.70 -21.76
C PRO A 111 -4.05 12.93 -21.08
N PHE A 112 -4.23 12.62 -19.79
CA PHE A 112 -3.34 11.74 -19.03
C PHE A 112 -3.87 10.31 -19.07
N TYR A 113 -2.99 9.34 -19.32
CA TYR A 113 -3.37 7.94 -19.47
C TYR A 113 -2.72 7.07 -18.40
N ALA A 114 -3.50 6.12 -17.88
CA ALA A 114 -3.04 4.99 -17.10
C ALA A 114 -3.63 3.71 -17.72
N TYR A 115 -2.80 2.70 -17.92
CA TYR A 115 -3.19 1.45 -18.57
C TYR A 115 -3.11 0.29 -17.57
N TYR A 116 -4.09 -0.60 -17.62
CA TYR A 116 -4.21 -1.75 -16.72
C TYR A 116 -4.47 -3.00 -17.56
N LYS A 117 -3.89 -4.12 -17.16
CA LYS A 117 -4.11 -5.44 -17.76
C LYS A 117 -3.89 -6.53 -16.72
N ASP A 118 -4.20 -7.77 -17.09
CA ASP A 118 -3.95 -8.98 -16.29
C ASP A 118 -4.53 -8.88 -14.87
N PHE A 119 -5.78 -8.41 -14.78
CA PHE A 119 -6.51 -8.33 -13.51
C PHE A 119 -6.66 -9.72 -12.89
N ASP A 120 -6.12 -9.87 -11.69
CA ASP A 120 -6.18 -11.11 -10.92
C ASP A 120 -6.64 -10.82 -9.49
N ILE A 121 -7.70 -11.51 -9.07
CA ILE A 121 -8.30 -11.38 -7.75
C ILE A 121 -8.57 -12.79 -7.22
N GLU A 122 -7.71 -13.23 -6.32
CA GLU A 122 -7.91 -14.43 -5.52
C GLU A 122 -8.20 -14.03 -4.07
N GLY A 123 -9.37 -14.38 -3.56
CA GLY A 123 -9.74 -14.03 -2.19
C GLY A 123 -11.12 -14.52 -1.78
N CYS A 124 -11.48 -14.16 -0.55
CA CYS A 124 -12.78 -14.47 0.02
C CYS A 124 -13.81 -13.40 -0.36
N TRP A 125 -14.67 -13.70 -1.33
CA TRP A 125 -15.75 -12.79 -1.74
C TRP A 125 -16.87 -12.72 -0.69
N VAL A 126 -17.61 -11.60 -0.69
CA VAL A 126 -18.76 -11.38 0.19
C VAL A 126 -19.97 -11.01 -0.67
N PRO A 127 -21.13 -11.68 -0.51
CA PRO A 127 -21.39 -12.78 0.44
C PRO A 127 -20.70 -14.09 0.02
N GLY A 128 -20.05 -14.77 0.96
CA GLY A 128 -19.33 -16.03 0.74
C GLY A 128 -19.28 -16.89 2.02
N PRO A 129 -18.61 -18.05 2.00
CA PRO A 129 -18.52 -18.93 3.16
C PRO A 129 -17.92 -18.21 4.38
N ALA A 130 -18.60 -18.25 5.52
CA ALA A 130 -18.13 -17.59 6.75
C ALA A 130 -16.74 -18.08 7.22
N SER A 131 -16.36 -19.30 6.85
CA SER A 131 -15.07 -19.90 7.16
C SER A 131 -13.97 -19.61 6.13
N CYS A 132 -14.23 -18.84 5.07
CA CYS A 132 -13.24 -18.65 4.01
C CYS A 132 -11.93 -18.05 4.54
N THR A 133 -11.98 -17.01 5.36
CA THR A 133 -10.76 -16.35 5.88
C THR A 133 -9.92 -17.26 6.78
N THR A 134 -10.54 -18.24 7.44
CA THR A 134 -9.88 -19.19 8.35
C THR A 134 -9.60 -20.57 7.72
N ASN A 135 -10.01 -20.79 6.47
CA ASN A 135 -9.84 -22.06 5.79
C ASN A 135 -8.35 -22.30 5.48
N MET A 136 -7.79 -23.38 6.04
CA MET A 136 -6.38 -23.75 5.84
C MET A 136 -6.08 -24.31 4.44
N ASN A 137 -7.10 -24.66 3.65
CA ASN A 137 -6.91 -25.07 2.26
C ASN A 137 -6.61 -23.87 1.33
N ASN A 138 -6.87 -22.64 1.78
CA ASN A 138 -6.46 -21.45 1.04
C ASN A 138 -4.94 -21.30 1.14
N TRP A 139 -4.26 -21.19 0.00
CA TRP A 139 -2.80 -21.17 -0.06
C TRP A 139 -2.20 -20.03 0.77
N TRP A 140 -2.87 -18.87 0.83
CA TRP A 140 -2.43 -17.70 1.59
C TRP A 140 -2.43 -17.92 3.12
N ASN A 141 -3.10 -18.96 3.62
CA ASN A 141 -3.10 -19.33 5.05
C ASN A 141 -1.99 -20.34 5.42
N ALA A 142 -1.31 -20.92 4.42
CA ALA A 142 -0.25 -21.89 4.66
C ALA A 142 0.94 -21.24 5.41
N PRO A 143 1.67 -22.00 6.25
CA PRO A 143 2.75 -21.46 7.07
C PRO A 143 3.80 -20.64 6.30
N ALA A 144 4.08 -21.00 5.05
CA ALA A 144 5.02 -20.30 4.18
C ALA A 144 4.61 -18.86 3.83
N TYR A 145 3.32 -18.52 3.92
CA TYR A 145 2.77 -17.21 3.57
C TYR A 145 2.40 -16.35 4.78
N ARG A 146 2.72 -16.80 6.01
CA ARG A 146 2.44 -16.05 7.24
C ARG A 146 3.45 -14.97 7.55
N GLN A 147 4.63 -15.06 6.93
CA GLN A 147 5.69 -14.06 7.02
C GLN A 147 6.59 -14.16 5.79
N LEU A 148 7.33 -13.09 5.50
CA LEU A 148 8.36 -13.11 4.48
C LEU A 148 9.46 -14.12 4.82
N ASP A 149 9.88 -14.90 3.84
CA ASP A 149 11.08 -15.74 3.94
C ASP A 149 12.37 -14.89 3.92
N ALA A 150 13.52 -15.51 4.19
CA ALA A 150 14.80 -14.80 4.25
C ALA A 150 15.21 -14.13 2.92
N VAL A 151 14.80 -14.66 1.78
CA VAL A 151 15.08 -14.09 0.46
C VAL A 151 14.21 -12.86 0.23
N GLN A 152 12.92 -12.96 0.50
CA GLN A 152 11.94 -11.87 0.42
C GLN A 152 12.33 -10.73 1.37
N GLN A 153 12.73 -11.04 2.60
CA GLN A 153 13.22 -10.04 3.56
C GLN A 153 14.46 -9.30 3.03
N ARG A 154 15.43 -10.00 2.42
CA ARG A 154 16.60 -9.35 1.81
C ARG A 154 16.21 -8.41 0.67
N LYS A 155 15.28 -8.82 -0.20
CA LYS A 155 14.77 -7.97 -1.28
C LYS A 155 14.07 -6.72 -0.74
N TYR A 156 13.21 -6.90 0.27
CA TYR A 156 12.54 -5.79 0.95
C TYR A 156 13.55 -4.81 1.57
N GLN A 157 14.57 -5.32 2.26
CA GLN A 157 15.63 -4.47 2.82
C GLN A 157 16.45 -3.74 1.74
N TRP A 158 16.71 -4.38 0.60
CA TRP A 158 17.36 -3.71 -0.52
C TRP A 158 16.52 -2.55 -1.06
N VAL A 159 15.19 -2.72 -1.20
CA VAL A 159 14.29 -1.62 -1.59
C VAL A 159 14.34 -0.49 -0.57
N ARG A 160 14.24 -0.82 0.73
CA ARG A 160 14.32 0.19 1.79
C ARG A 160 15.61 0.99 1.75
N ASN A 161 16.74 0.31 1.60
CA ASN A 161 18.06 0.94 1.66
C ASN A 161 18.40 1.78 0.42
N ASN A 162 17.85 1.45 -0.75
CA ASN A 162 18.24 2.07 -2.02
C ASN A 162 17.15 2.98 -2.63
N HIS A 163 15.89 2.80 -2.23
CA HIS A 163 14.75 3.41 -2.94
C HIS A 163 13.75 4.12 -2.03
N MET A 164 13.78 3.91 -0.71
CA MET A 164 12.90 4.61 0.22
C MET A 164 13.26 6.09 0.31
N VAL A 165 12.30 6.96 0.01
CA VAL A 165 12.45 8.42 0.08
C VAL A 165 11.63 9.05 1.20
N TYR A 166 10.60 8.35 1.70
CA TYR A 166 9.86 8.74 2.89
C TYR A 166 9.42 7.49 3.65
N ASP A 167 9.57 7.50 4.97
CA ASP A 167 9.06 6.43 5.83
C ASP A 167 8.54 7.03 7.13
N TYR A 168 7.22 6.95 7.33
CA TYR A 168 6.54 7.43 8.52
C TYR A 168 7.15 6.89 9.83
N CYS A 169 7.69 5.67 9.83
CA CYS A 169 8.34 5.08 11.01
C CYS A 169 9.57 5.89 11.50
N THR A 170 10.21 6.63 10.60
CA THR A 170 11.43 7.41 10.87
C THR A 170 11.21 8.91 10.91
N ASP A 171 10.01 9.38 10.53
CA ASP A 171 9.64 10.79 10.54
C ASP A 171 9.41 11.30 11.97
N LYS A 172 10.46 11.84 12.58
CA LYS A 172 10.40 12.41 13.94
C LYS A 172 9.65 13.73 14.05
N SER A 173 9.41 14.42 12.93
CA SER A 173 8.60 15.64 12.94
C SER A 173 7.13 15.30 13.09
N ARG A 174 6.66 14.27 12.39
CA ARG A 174 5.27 13.81 12.48
C ARG A 174 5.04 12.89 13.68
N TYR A 175 6.02 12.04 13.98
CA TYR A 175 5.97 11.05 15.05
C TYR A 175 7.14 11.23 16.03
N PRO A 176 7.02 12.16 17.00
CA PRO A 176 8.01 12.31 18.06
C PRO A 176 8.26 10.98 18.81
N VAL A 177 7.21 10.19 18.99
CA VAL A 177 7.25 8.80 19.46
C VAL A 177 7.03 7.86 18.28
N THR A 178 7.94 6.91 18.07
CA THR A 178 7.84 5.93 16.98
C THR A 178 6.53 5.13 17.12
N PRO A 179 5.74 4.98 16.04
CA PRO A 179 4.55 4.13 16.06
C PRO A 179 4.87 2.68 16.49
N PRO A 180 4.08 2.05 17.36
CA PRO A 180 4.38 0.71 17.91
C PRO A 180 4.62 -0.37 16.85
N GLU A 181 3.89 -0.31 15.73
CA GLU A 181 4.03 -1.23 14.60
C GLU A 181 5.41 -1.22 13.94
N CYS A 182 6.14 -0.11 14.04
CA CYS A 182 7.47 0.04 13.45
C CYS A 182 8.56 -0.62 14.31
N MET A 183 8.23 -1.01 15.54
CA MET A 183 9.15 -1.63 16.50
C MET A 183 8.84 -3.11 16.75
N ALA A 184 7.80 -3.64 16.11
CA ALA A 184 7.13 -4.90 16.47
C ALA A 184 7.71 -6.16 15.79
#